data_AF-A0A3M1JP18-F1
#
_entry.id   AF-A0A3M1JP18-F1
#
_cell.length_a   1.000
_cell.length_b   1.000
_cell.length_c   1.000
_cell.angle_alpha   90.00
_cell.angle_beta   90.00
_cell.angle_gamma   90.00
#
_symmetry.space_group_name_H-M   'P 1'
#
loop_
_entity.id
_entity.type
_entity.pdbx_description
1 polymer ?
#
loop_
_entity_poly.entity_id
_entity_poly.type
_entity_poly.pdbx_seq_one_letter_code
_entity_poly.pdbx_strand_id
1 'polypeptide(L)' 'MFKKIKQFIDEVQFEMSKVSWPNWNELRGSTYIVLTLSLILAVYLFIVDFVLNRLVSVIL' A
#
# COMPACT_ATOMS: atom_id res chain seq x y z
N MET A 1 -24.91 12.87 27.48
CA MET A 1 -23.70 12.61 26.64
C MET A 1 -23.71 11.22 26.01
N PHE A 2 -23.85 10.13 26.78
CA PHE A 2 -23.87 8.75 26.25
C PHE A 2 -24.86 8.49 25.10
N LYS A 3 -26.05 9.09 25.14
CA LYS A 3 -27.08 8.97 24.07
C LYS A 3 -26.62 9.56 22.73
N LYS A 4 -25.89 10.68 22.74
CA LYS A 4 -25.35 11.33 21.53
C LYS A 4 -24.22 10.51 20.90
N ILE A 5 -23.36 9.91 21.73
CA ILE A 5 -22.27 9.05 21.26
C ILE A 5 -22.82 7.77 20.62
N LYS A 6 -23.82 7.15 21.24
CA LYS A 6 -24.48 5.97 20.68
C LYS A 6 -25.12 6.28 19.32
N GLN A 7 -25.82 7.41 19.23
CA GLN A 7 -26.46 7.86 17.99
C GLN A 7 -25.42 8.17 16.89
N PHE A 8 -24.28 8.77 17.24
CA PHE A 8 -23.18 9.00 16.31
C PHE A 8 -22.58 7.69 15.77
N ILE A 9 -22.39 6.67 16.62
CA ILE A 9 -21.90 5.36 16.16
C ILE A 9 -22.92 4.67 15.23
N ASP A 10 -24.21 4.74 15.56
CA ASP A 10 -25.28 4.18 14.72
C ASP A 10 -25.32 4.87 13.34
N GLU A 11 -25.15 6.20 13.30
CA GLU A 11 -25.06 6.98 12.06
C GLU A 11 -23.80 6.65 11.24
N VAL A 12 -22.63 6.53 11.87
CA VAL A 12 -21.37 6.13 11.21
C VAL A 12 -21.48 4.72 10.64
N GLN A 13 -22.07 3.78 11.38
CA GLN A 13 -22.30 2.42 10.89
C GLN A 13 -23.26 2.41 9.69
N PHE A 14 -24.29 3.25 9.71
CA PHE A 14 -25.21 3.40 8.59
C PHE A 14 -24.51 3.98 7.35
N GLU A 15 -23.64 4.99 7.48
CA GLU A 15 -22.87 5.51 6.36
C GLU A 15 -21.84 4.52 5.83
N MET A 16 -21.16 3.78 6.71
CA MET A 16 -20.22 2.72 6.35
C MET A 16 -20.88 1.58 5.56
N SER A 17 -22.18 1.35 5.77
CA SER A 17 -22.95 0.37 4.99
C SER A 17 -23.25 0.82 3.55
N LYS A 18 -23.19 2.13 3.27
CA LYS A 18 -23.34 2.70 1.91
C LYS A 18 -22.03 2.71 1.13
N VAL A 19 -20.90 2.44 1.80
CA VAL A 19 -19.59 2.36 1.16
C VAL A 19 -19.51 1.05 0.36
N SER A 20 -19.24 1.18 -0.93
CA SER A 20 -18.95 0.04 -1.80
C SER A 20 -17.54 -0.47 -1.52
N TRP A 21 -17.44 -1.40 -0.57
CA TRP A 21 -16.19 -2.08 -0.26
C TRP A 21 -15.77 -2.97 -1.44
N PRO A 22 -14.49 -2.91 -1.85
CA PRO A 22 -13.99 -3.70 -2.95
C PRO A 22 -14.04 -5.20 -2.62
N ASN A 23 -14.31 -6.01 -3.63
CA ASN A 23 -14.40 -7.46 -3.48
C ASN A 23 -12.98 -8.06 -3.30
N TRP A 24 -12.88 -9.23 -2.64
CA TRP A 24 -11.62 -9.91 -2.38
C TRP A 24 -10.75 -10.13 -3.64
N ASN A 25 -11.39 -10.29 -4.80
CA ASN A 25 -10.69 -10.43 -6.08
C ASN A 25 -10.05 -9.11 -6.56
N GLU A 26 -10.70 -7.96 -6.34
CA GLU A 26 -10.16 -6.64 -6.68
C GLU A 26 -9.03 -6.23 -5.75
N LEU A 27 -9.14 -6.57 -4.45
CA LEU A 27 -8.05 -6.43 -3.49
C LEU A 27 -6.80 -7.19 -3.97
N ARG A 28 -6.97 -8.47 -4.32
CA ARG A 28 -5.85 -9.31 -4.78
C ARG A 28 -5.23 -8.78 -6.07
N GLY A 29 -6.04 -8.33 -7.03
CA GLY A 29 -5.54 -7.70 -8.25
C GLY A 29 -4.69 -6.47 -7.94
N SER A 30 -5.18 -5.59 -7.07
CA SER A 30 -4.48 -4.36 -6.67
C SER A 30 -3.18 -4.66 -5.91
N THR A 31 -3.19 -5.60 -4.97
CA THR A 31 -1.99 -6.02 -4.22
C THR A 31 -0.95 -6.66 -5.13
N TYR A 32 -1.36 -7.48 -6.09
CA TYR A 32 -0.43 -8.15 -7.01
C TYR A 32 0.33 -7.16 -7.89
N ILE A 33 -0.35 -6.11 -8.36
CA ILE A 33 0.28 -5.03 -9.14
C ILE A 33 1.33 -4.30 -8.29
N VAL A 34 0.98 -3.94 -7.04
CA VAL A 34 1.89 -3.25 -6.13
C VAL A 34 3.11 -4.11 -5.80
N LEU A 35 2.92 -5.41 -5.55
CA LEU A 35 4.02 -6.35 -5.30
C LEU A 35 4.96 -6.45 -6.50
N THR A 36 4.40 -6.56 -7.71
CA THR A 36 5.19 -6.65 -8.94
C THR A 36 6.00 -5.37 -9.17
N LEU A 37 5.36 -4.20 -9.01
CA LEU A 37 6.03 -2.91 -9.14
C LEU A 37 7.15 -2.74 -8.10
N SER A 38 6.87 -3.09 -6.84
CA SER A 38 7.85 -3.02 -5.76
C SER A 38 9.05 -3.93 -6.01
N LEU A 39 8.83 -5.15 -6.53
CA LEU A 39 9.89 -6.07 -6.90
C LEU A 39 10.79 -5.50 -8.00
N ILE A 40 10.20 -4.92 -9.04
CA ILE A 40 10.94 -4.29 -10.15
C ILE A 40 11.82 -3.14 -9.63
N LEU A 41 11.25 -2.29 -8.78
CA LEU A 41 11.99 -1.18 -8.17
C LEU A 41 13.13 -1.67 -7.27
N ALA A 42 12.90 -2.72 -6.49
CA ALA A 42 13.94 -3.32 -5.65
C ALA A 42 15.12 -3.85 -6.48
N VAL A 43 14.83 -4.55 -7.59
CA VAL A 43 15.87 -5.03 -8.51
C VAL A 43 16.62 -3.87 -9.17
N TYR A 44 15.90 -2.83 -9.59
CA TYR A 44 16.53 -1.65 -10.18
C TYR A 44 17.49 -0.95 -9.21
N LEU A 45 17.05 -0.69 -7.98
CA LEU A 45 17.89 -0.07 -6.96
C LEU A 45 19.11 -0.94 -6.63
N PHE A 46 18.92 -2.26 -6.51
CA PHE A 46 20.02 -3.20 -6.29
C PHE A 46 21.10 -3.11 -7.38
N ILE A 47 20.70 -3.02 -8.65
CA ILE A 47 21.65 -2.88 -9.76
C ILE A 47 22.38 -1.53 -9.67
N VAL A 48 21.66 -0.45 -9.42
CA VAL A 48 22.22 0.90 -9.31
C VAL A 48 23.24 0.97 -8.17
N ASP A 49 22.87 0.46 -6.99
CA ASP A 49 23.74 0.43 -5.82
C ASP A 49 24.98 -0.44 -6.07
N PHE A 50 24.82 -1.58 -6.74
CA PHE A 50 25.94 -2.45 -7.09
C PHE A 50 26.94 -1.76 -8.04
N VAL A 51 26.43 -1.08 -9.07
CA VAL A 51 27.25 -0.33 -10.04
C VAL A 51 27.94 0.84 -9.37
N LEU A 52 27.21 1.63 -8.57
CA LEU A 52 27.78 2.75 -7.82
C LEU A 52 28.87 2.28 -6.85
N ASN A 53 28.64 1.22 -6.08
CA ASN A 53 29.63 0.68 -5.16
C ASN A 53 30.89 0.20 -5.89
N ARG A 54 30.73 -0.46 -7.05
CA ARG A 54 31.84 -0.89 -7.90
C ARG A 54 32.65 0.31 -8.42
N LEU A 55 31.97 1.37 -8.89
CA LEU A 55 32.62 2.57 -9.40
C LEU A 55 33.38 3.32 -8.30
N VAL A 56 32.75 3.50 -7.14
CA VAL A 56 33.39 4.14 -5.98
C VAL A 56 34.62 3.35 -5.54
N SER A 57 34.55 2.02 -5.46
CA SER A 57 35.69 1.16 -5.11
C SER A 57 36.82 1.15 -6.14
N VAL A 58 36.58 1.59 -7.38
CA VAL A 58 37.63 1.70 -8.40
C VAL A 58 38.30 3.07 -8.37
N ILE A 59 37.55 4.11 -7.96
CA ILE A 59 38.04 5.49 -7.90
C ILE A 59 38.84 5.75 -6.61
N LEU A 60 38.47 5.09 -5.51
CA LEU A 60 39.06 5.24 -4.16
C LEU A 60 40.07 4.12 -3.90
#